data_AF-A0A8G2BJW9-F1
#
_entry.id   AF-A0A8G2BJW9-F1
#
_cell.length_a   1.000
_cell.length_b   1.000
_cell.length_c   1.000
_cell.angle_alpha   90.00
_cell.angle_beta   90.00
_cell.angle_gamma   90.00
#
_symmetry.space_group_name_H-M   'P 1'
#
loop_
_entity.id
_entity.type
_entity.pdbx_description
1 polymer ?
#
loop_
_entity_poly.entity_id
_entity_poly.type
_entity_poly.pdbx_seq_one_letter_code
_entity_poly.pdbx_strand_id
1 'polypeptide(L)' 'MTETDAGQCRPSGDTNDAEPSPQALVHDINNVTGRLLSTLYLCLSDIEPDHPVHGRLQVANSTSLELRSLIQRLENALSG' A
#
# COMPACT_ATOMS: atom_id res chain seq x y z
N MET A 1 18.75 58.09 -10.00
CA MET A 1 18.74 57.06 -11.06
C MET A 1 19.84 56.08 -10.70
N THR A 2 19.65 54.83 -10.29
CA THR A 2 18.53 53.88 -10.12
C THR A 2 19.12 52.79 -9.20
N GLU A 3 18.51 52.48 -8.05
CA GLU A 3 17.71 51.26 -7.80
C GLU A 3 18.50 49.94 -8.00
N THR A 4 18.87 49.27 -6.89
CA THR A 4 18.28 47.98 -6.39
C THR A 4 19.23 46.83 -6.76
N ASP A 5 19.72 45.98 -5.84
CA ASP A 5 18.95 44.85 -5.33
C ASP A 5 19.54 44.29 -4.03
N ALA A 6 18.72 44.33 -2.98
CA ALA A 6 18.87 43.57 -1.76
C ALA A 6 17.75 42.52 -1.77
N GLY A 7 18.11 41.26 -1.58
CA GLY A 7 17.20 40.12 -1.61
C GLY A 7 17.53 39.23 -2.80
N GLN A 8 17.55 37.91 -2.71
CA GLN A 8 16.68 37.06 -1.91
C GLN A 8 17.48 35.87 -1.39
N CYS A 9 17.51 35.73 -0.06
CA CYS A 9 17.59 34.40 0.54
C CYS A 9 16.46 33.57 -0.06
N ARG A 10 16.78 32.62 -0.94
CA ARG A 10 15.83 31.55 -1.24
C ARG A 10 15.67 30.74 0.05
N PRO A 11 14.46 30.63 0.63
CA PRO A 11 14.21 29.51 1.52
C PRO A 11 14.29 28.27 0.63
N SER A 12 15.37 27.51 0.77
CA SER A 12 15.46 26.15 0.25
C SER A 12 14.22 25.42 0.76
N GLY A 13 13.47 24.88 -0.20
CA GLY A 13 12.05 24.59 -0.07
C GLY A 13 11.69 23.72 1.12
N ASP A 14 10.50 24.00 1.62
CA ASP A 14 9.71 23.05 2.37
C ASP A 14 9.78 21.70 1.66
N THR A 15 10.45 20.73 2.30
CA THR A 15 10.18 19.33 2.04
C THR A 15 8.73 19.14 2.40
N ASN A 16 7.85 19.21 1.40
CA ASN A 16 6.47 18.78 1.52
C ASN A 16 6.50 17.27 1.82
N ASP A 17 6.68 16.93 3.09
CA ASP A 17 6.24 15.68 3.69
C ASP A 17 4.71 15.73 3.77
N ALA A 18 4.07 15.95 2.62
CA ALA A 18 2.62 15.95 2.54
C ALA A 18 2.17 14.52 2.83
N GLU A 19 1.44 14.36 3.93
CA GLU A 19 0.86 13.08 4.31
C GLU A 19 0.03 12.56 3.13
N PRO A 20 0.23 11.29 2.70
CA PRO A 20 -0.47 10.75 1.55
C PRO A 20 -1.99 10.77 1.78
N SER A 21 -2.76 11.04 0.72
CA SER A 21 -4.21 11.02 0.84
C SER A 21 -4.70 9.62 1.25
N PRO A 22 -5.84 9.51 1.95
CA PRO A 22 -6.43 8.22 2.29
C PRO A 22 -6.62 7.30 1.06
N GLN A 23 -6.97 7.86 -0.10
CA GLN A 23 -7.11 7.11 -1.35
C GLN A 23 -5.77 6.57 -1.84
N ALA A 24 -4.69 7.36 -1.78
CA ALA A 24 -3.35 6.90 -2.14
C ALA A 24 -2.90 5.75 -1.22
N LEU A 25 -3.14 5.88 0.09
CA LEU A 25 -2.85 4.83 1.06
C LEU A 25 -3.64 3.54 0.78
N VAL A 26 -4.94 3.64 0.49
CA VAL A 26 -5.78 2.48 0.16
C VAL A 26 -5.30 1.77 -1.10
N HIS A 27 -4.94 2.54 -2.13
CA HIS A 27 -4.36 1.99 -3.35
C HIS A 27 -3.04 1.26 -3.09
N ASP A 28 -2.14 1.84 -2.30
CA ASP A 28 -0.86 1.22 -1.97
C ASP A 28 -1.02 -0.05 -1.13
N ILE A 29 -1.94 -0.03 -0.14
CA ILE A 29 -2.29 -1.21 0.64
C ILE A 29 -2.86 -2.30 -0.27
N ASN A 30 -3.78 -1.96 -1.20
CA ASN A 30 -4.35 -2.92 -2.15
C ASN A 30 -3.26 -3.58 -3.01
N ASN A 31 -2.28 -2.81 -3.48
CA ASN A 31 -1.15 -3.32 -4.25
C ASN A 31 -0.27 -4.28 -3.45
N VAL A 32 0.04 -3.93 -2.19
CA VAL A 32 0.79 -4.81 -1.28
C VAL A 32 0.03 -6.11 -1.02
N THR A 33 -1.28 -6.02 -0.71
CA THR A 33 -2.15 -7.19 -0.50
C THR A 33 -2.24 -8.06 -1.75
N GLY A 34 -2.32 -7.46 -2.94
CA GLY A 34 -2.28 -8.18 -4.22
C GLY A 34 -1.01 -8.99 -4.41
N ARG A 35 0.17 -8.40 -4.13
CA ARG A 35 1.45 -9.12 -4.18
C ARG A 35 1.52 -10.26 -3.16
N LEU A 36 1.04 -10.03 -1.93
CA LEU A 36 1.00 -11.04 -0.89
C LEU A 36 0.14 -12.25 -1.31
N LEU A 37 -1.05 -12.00 -1.87
CA LEU A 37 -1.94 -13.05 -2.37
C LEU A 37 -1.29 -13.88 -3.48
N SER A 38 -0.64 -13.22 -4.46
CA SER A 38 0.06 -13.93 -5.54
C SER A 38 1.18 -14.81 -5.00
N THR A 39 1.98 -14.31 -4.06
CA THR A 39 3.07 -15.11 -3.45
C THR A 39 2.51 -16.29 -2.66
N LEU A 40 1.47 -16.09 -1.85
CA LEU A 40 0.85 -17.17 -1.09
C LEU A 40 0.24 -18.25 -1.99
N TYR A 41 -0.37 -17.85 -3.10
CA TYR A 41 -0.89 -18.78 -4.10
C TYR A 41 0.22 -19.64 -4.71
N LEU A 42 1.36 -19.04 -5.07
CA LEU A 42 2.51 -19.78 -5.59
C LEU A 42 3.07 -20.74 -4.53
N CYS A 43 3.28 -20.27 -3.30
CA CYS A 43 3.74 -21.14 -2.21
C CYS A 43 2.81 -22.33 -1.95
N LEU A 44 1.49 -22.11 -2.01
CA LEU A 44 0.50 -23.18 -1.86
C LEU A 44 0.47 -24.14 -3.05
N SER A 45 0.85 -23.68 -4.25
CA SER A 45 0.94 -24.52 -5.44
C SER A 45 2.21 -25.37 -5.47
N ASP A 46 3.29 -24.86 -4.86
CA ASP A 46 4.61 -25.51 -4.82
C ASP A 46 4.77 -26.52 -3.67
N ILE A 47 3.84 -26.52 -2.71
CA ILE A 47 3.93 -27.31 -1.47
C ILE A 47 2.81 -28.35 -1.41
N GLU A 48 3.17 -29.58 -1.09
CA GLU A 48 2.20 -30.67 -0.91
C GLU A 48 1.21 -30.38 0.26
N PRO A 49 -0.06 -30.80 0.14
CA PRO A 49 -1.08 -30.50 1.15
C PRO A 49 -0.80 -31.02 2.56
N ASP A 50 0.00 -32.08 2.70
CA ASP A 50 0.38 -32.69 3.98
C ASP A 50 1.62 -32.04 4.62
N HIS A 51 2.27 -31.12 3.91
CA HIS A 51 3.44 -30.42 4.42
C HIS A 51 3.06 -29.62 5.69
N PRO A 52 3.90 -29.63 6.75
CA PRO A 52 3.55 -29.04 8.05
C PRO A 52 3.16 -27.56 8.04
N VAL A 53 3.56 -26.81 7.00
CA VAL A 53 3.25 -25.38 6.85
C VAL A 53 2.08 -25.10 5.90
N HIS A 54 1.61 -26.09 5.13
CA HIS A 54 0.58 -25.87 4.11
C HIS A 54 -0.69 -25.29 4.73
N GLY A 55 -1.17 -25.86 5.84
CA GLY A 55 -2.32 -25.32 6.57
C GLY A 55 -2.12 -23.88 7.07
N ARG A 56 -0.90 -23.51 7.50
CA ARG A 56 -0.59 -22.13 7.93
C ARG A 56 -0.60 -21.15 6.75
N LEU A 57 -0.09 -21.58 5.59
CA LEU A 57 -0.13 -20.80 4.35
C LEU A 57 -1.56 -20.62 3.85
N GLN A 58 -2.41 -21.65 3.98
CA GLN A 58 -3.83 -21.54 3.63
C GLN A 58 -4.55 -20.52 4.52
N VAL A 59 -4.28 -20.53 5.83
CA VAL A 59 -4.83 -19.52 6.75
C VAL A 59 -4.37 -18.12 6.33
N ALA A 60 -3.07 -17.92 6.08
CA ALA A 60 -2.56 -16.62 5.63
C ALA A 60 -3.20 -16.15 4.31
N ASN A 61 -3.44 -17.08 3.37
CA ASN A 61 -4.10 -16.79 2.10
C ASN A 61 -5.56 -16.37 2.31
N SER A 62 -6.31 -17.10 3.13
CA SER A 62 -7.71 -16.77 3.47
C SER A 62 -7.80 -15.39 4.14
N THR A 63 -6.95 -15.13 5.13
CA THR A 63 -6.91 -13.83 5.82
C THR A 63 -6.54 -12.68 4.85
N SER A 64 -5.66 -12.93 3.88
CA SER A 64 -5.31 -11.93 2.87
C SER A 64 -6.46 -11.63 1.91
N LEU A 65 -7.31 -12.63 1.60
CA LEU A 65 -8.53 -12.43 0.81
C LEU A 65 -9.57 -11.61 1.59
N GLU A 66 -9.74 -11.88 2.89
CA GLU A 66 -10.59 -11.08 3.77
C GLU A 66 -10.11 -9.62 3.84
N LEU A 67 -8.80 -9.42 4.00
CA LEU A 67 -8.18 -8.09 3.98
C LEU A 67 -8.49 -7.35 2.67
N ARG A 68 -8.36 -8.02 1.51
CA ARG A 68 -8.69 -7.42 0.21
C ARG A 68 -10.16 -7.00 0.11
N SER A 69 -11.06 -7.80 0.68
CA SER A 69 -12.49 -7.45 0.76
C SER A 69 -12.73 -6.19 1.62
N LEU A 70 -12.02 -6.06 2.75
CA LEU A 70 -12.11 -4.87 3.60
C LEU A 70 -11.55 -3.62 2.90
N ILE A 71 -10.42 -3.75 2.19
CA ILE A 71 -9.82 -2.67 1.39
C ILE A 71 -10.81 -2.18 0.32
N GLN A 72 -11.49 -3.09 -0.39
CA GLN A 72 -12.48 -2.71 -1.39
C GLN A 72 -13.66 -1.93 -0.77
N ARG A 73 -14.13 -2.36 0.41
CA ARG A 73 -15.19 -1.66 1.13
C ARG A 73 -14.74 -0.26 1.57
N LEU A 74 -13.49 -0.12 1.99
CA LEU A 74 -12.91 1.17 2.36
C LEU A 74 -12.74 2.09 1.14
N GLU A 75 -12.25 1.57 0.01
CA GLU A 75 -12.14 2.31 -1.25
C GLU A 75 -13.49 2.88 -1.71
N ASN A 76 -14.54 2.05 -1.64
CA ASN A 76 -15.90 2.48 -1.97
C ASN A 76 -16.40 3.57 -1.03
N ALA A 77 -16.08 3.49 0.27
CA ALA A 77 -16.48 4.49 1.26
C ALA A 77 -15.73 5.83 1.11
N LEU A 78 -14.51 5.82 0.56
CA LEU A 78 -13.73 7.03 0.29
C LEU A 78 -14.05 7.69 -1.06
N SER A 79 -14.80 7.00 -1.92
CA SER A 79 -15.15 7.44 -3.28
C SER A 79 -16.60 7.96 -3.39
N GLY A 80 -17.43 7.72 -2.37
CA GLY A 80 -18.81 8.22 -2.27
C GLY A 80 -18.91 9.50 -1.45
#